data_AF-A0A1I5Z5C6-F1
#
_entry.id   AF-A0A1I5Z5C6-F1
#
_cell.length_a   1.000
_cell.length_b   1.000
_cell.length_c   1.000
_cell.angle_alpha   90.00
_cell.angle_beta   90.00
_cell.angle_gamma   90.00
#
_symmetry.space_group_name_H-M   'P 1'
#
loop_
_entity.id
_entity.type
_entity.pdbx_description
1 polymer ?
#
loop_
_entity_poly.entity_id
_entity_poly.type
_entity_poly.pdbx_seq_one_letter_code
_entity_poly.pdbx_strand_id
1 'polypeptide(L)'
;MDFNQLSIALLRGEQKHSEPFMQGMTAVLRNRIDQTLVTSPYQAGTVEADAFEHGRLRGHNEFRNALIEADNNRFQAILRLQQLAESRTQEAA
;
A
#
# COMPACT_ATOMS: atom_id res chain seq x y z
N MET A 1 -3.37 -0.97 -12.20
CA MET A 1 -3.03 -1.90 -11.10
C MET A 1 -4.09 -1.79 -10.02
N ASP A 2 -4.50 -2.91 -9.41
CA ASP A 2 -5.36 -2.88 -8.23
C ASP A 2 -4.51 -2.68 -6.96
N PHE A 3 -4.58 -1.49 -6.38
CA PHE A 3 -3.83 -1.13 -5.18
C PHE A 3 -4.35 -1.81 -3.92
N ASN A 4 -5.63 -2.17 -3.87
CA ASN A 4 -6.18 -2.90 -2.73
C ASN A 4 -5.59 -4.31 -2.69
N GLN A 5 -5.51 -4.98 -3.85
CA GLN A 5 -4.84 -6.28 -3.98
C GLN A 5 -3.36 -6.18 -3.61
N LEU A 6 -2.68 -5.12 -4.04
CA LEU A 6 -1.29 -4.89 -3.64
C LEU A 6 -1.14 -4.75 -2.11
N SER A 7 -1.97 -3.95 -1.45
CA SER A 7 -1.93 -3.79 0.01
C SER A 7 -2.19 -5.12 0.73
N ILE A 8 -3.14 -5.93 0.24
CA ILE A 8 -3.39 -7.28 0.78
C ILE A 8 -2.18 -8.20 0.58
N ALA A 9 -1.52 -8.13 -0.58
CA ALA A 9 -0.34 -8.93 -0.88
C ALA A 9 0.83 -8.61 0.05
N LEU A 10 1.08 -7.32 0.31
CA LEU A 10 2.16 -6.84 1.16
C LEU A 10 1.97 -7.18 2.65
N LEU A 11 0.72 -7.36 3.09
CA LEU A 11 0.37 -7.72 4.47
C LEU A 11 0.15 -9.24 4.64
N ARG A 12 0.57 -10.06 3.65
CA ARG A 12 0.36 -11.51 3.70
C ARG A 12 1.03 -12.12 4.93
N GLY A 13 0.25 -12.88 5.70
CA GLY A 13 0.72 -13.55 6.91
C GLY A 13 0.53 -12.74 8.19
N GLU A 14 0.01 -11.51 8.08
CA GLU A 14 -0.40 -10.70 9.23
C GLU A 14 -1.87 -10.94 9.61
N GLN A 15 -2.23 -10.50 10.82
CA GLN A 15 -3.63 -10.42 11.25
C GLN A 15 -4.42 -9.44 10.36
N LYS A 16 -5.74 -9.60 10.30
CA LYS A 16 -6.59 -8.67 9.55
C LYS A 16 -6.48 -7.25 10.11
N HIS A 17 -6.26 -6.31 9.21
CA HIS A 17 -6.23 -4.88 9.53
C HIS A 17 -7.58 -4.24 9.29
N SER A 18 -7.83 -3.11 9.95
CA SER A 18 -9.07 -2.35 9.77
C SER A 18 -9.13 -1.71 8.38
N GLU A 19 -10.33 -1.40 7.91
CA GLU A 19 -10.51 -0.74 6.62
C GLU A 19 -9.80 0.62 6.52
N PRO A 20 -9.88 1.53 7.52
CA PRO A 20 -9.14 2.80 7.48
C PRO A 20 -7.64 2.61 7.30
N PHE A 21 -7.05 1.60 7.97
CA PHE A 21 -5.64 1.25 7.81
C PHE A 21 -5.32 0.83 6.38
N MET A 22 -6.14 -0.07 5.81
CA MET A 22 -5.97 -0.53 4.42
C MET A 22 -6.08 0.62 3.42
N GLN A 23 -7.03 1.54 3.65
CA GLN A 23 -7.20 2.74 2.82
C GLN A 23 -5.99 3.68 2.90
N GLY A 24 -5.42 3.88 4.09
CA GLY A 24 -4.22 4.69 4.29
C GLY A 24 -3.00 4.12 3.56
N MET A 25 -2.79 2.81 3.67
CA MET A 25 -1.71 2.12 2.96
C MET A 25 -1.88 2.22 1.45
N THR A 26 -3.09 1.95 0.96
CA THR A 26 -3.48 2.06 -0.46
C THR A 26 -3.24 3.48 -1.00
N ALA A 27 -3.62 4.50 -0.23
CA ALA A 27 -3.45 5.91 -0.60
C ALA A 27 -1.96 6.25 -0.86
N VAL A 28 -1.06 5.78 -0.01
CA VAL A 28 0.38 6.01 -0.19
C VAL A 28 0.92 5.26 -1.40
N LEU A 29 0.57 3.99 -1.59
CA LEU A 29 1.04 3.22 -2.74
C LEU A 29 0.57 3.84 -4.05
N ARG A 30 -0.69 4.30 -4.11
CA ARG A 30 -1.25 5.00 -5.27
C ARG A 30 -0.53 6.32 -5.55
N ASN A 31 -0.23 7.11 -4.53
CA ASN A 31 0.58 8.33 -4.69
C ASN A 31 2.00 8.00 -5.18
N ARG A 32 2.65 7.02 -4.56
CA ARG A 32 4.04 6.69 -4.86
C ARG A 32 4.24 6.03 -6.21
N ILE A 33 3.25 5.32 -6.74
CA ILE A 33 3.37 4.59 -8.01
C ILE A 33 2.75 5.40 -9.15
N ASP A 34 1.51 5.85 -9.00
CA ASP A 34 0.72 6.50 -10.05
C ASP A 34 0.61 8.03 -9.88
N GLN A 35 1.32 8.62 -8.90
CA GLN A 35 1.30 10.06 -8.60
C GLN A 35 -0.09 10.63 -8.30
N THR A 36 -1.08 9.76 -8.03
CA THR A 36 -2.44 10.18 -7.70
C THR A 36 -2.52 10.47 -6.21
N LEU A 37 -2.74 11.74 -5.86
CA LEU A 37 -2.90 12.17 -4.48
C LEU A 37 -4.25 11.69 -3.92
N VAL A 38 -4.20 11.00 -2.79
CA VAL A 38 -5.40 10.58 -2.04
C VAL A 38 -5.31 11.16 -0.64
N THR A 39 -6.33 11.91 -0.25
CA THR A 39 -6.47 12.51 1.09
C THR A 39 -7.24 11.59 2.02
N SER A 40 -7.05 11.75 3.33
CA SER A 40 -7.85 11.04 4.33
C SER A 40 -9.33 11.46 4.21
N PRO A 41 -10.28 10.50 4.18
CA PRO A 41 -11.71 10.81 4.29
C PRO A 41 -12.16 10.97 5.74
N TYR A 42 -11.31 10.65 6.72
CA TYR A 42 -11.65 10.62 8.13
C TYR A 42 -11.40 11.96 8.81
N GLN A 43 -12.28 12.33 9.74
CA GLN A 43 -12.13 13.52 10.57
C GLN A 43 -10.91 13.37 11.50
N ALA A 44 -10.05 14.38 11.55
CA ALA A 44 -8.88 14.37 12.43
C ALA A 44 -9.27 14.20 13.92
N GLY A 45 -8.45 13.45 14.67
CA GLY A 45 -8.68 13.14 16.08
C GLY A 45 -9.65 11.98 16.32
N THR A 46 -10.07 11.27 15.29
CA THR A 46 -10.86 10.04 15.38
C THR A 46 -9.96 8.80 15.31
N VAL A 47 -10.44 7.67 15.84
CA VAL A 47 -9.71 6.39 15.78
C VAL A 47 -9.49 5.92 14.34
N GLU A 48 -10.42 6.25 13.44
CA GLU A 48 -10.30 5.95 12.01
C GLU A 48 -9.22 6.81 11.34
N ALA A 49 -9.12 8.09 11.70
CA ALA A 49 -8.05 8.95 11.20
C ALA A 49 -6.67 8.48 11.68
N ASP A 50 -6.55 8.04 12.93
CA ASP A 50 -5.32 7.47 13.46
C ASP A 50 -4.95 6.18 12.72
N ALA A 51 -5.91 5.25 12.55
CA ALA A 51 -5.70 4.01 11.81
C ALA A 51 -5.30 4.26 10.35
N PHE A 52 -5.90 5.26 9.69
CA PHE A 52 -5.53 5.68 8.35
C PHE A 52 -4.09 6.19 8.28
N GLU A 53 -3.67 7.06 9.22
CA GLU A 53 -2.29 7.57 9.22
C GLU A 53 -1.27 6.46 9.54
N HIS A 54 -1.60 5.53 10.43
CA HIS A 54 -0.80 4.31 10.64
C HIS A 54 -0.67 3.47 9.37
N GLY A 55 -1.75 3.31 8.60
CA GLY A 55 -1.74 2.67 7.30
C GLY A 55 -0.82 3.38 6.32
N ARG A 56 -0.83 4.72 6.28
CA ARG A 56 0.08 5.51 5.44
C ARG A 56 1.54 5.29 5.80
N LEU A 57 1.86 5.28 7.09
CA LEU A 57 3.22 5.00 7.56
C LEU A 57 3.68 3.60 7.11
N ARG A 58 2.83 2.57 7.23
CA ARG A 58 3.13 1.23 6.70
C ARG A 58 3.35 1.26 5.19
N GLY A 59 2.47 1.92 4.42
CA GLY A 59 2.63 2.06 2.96
C GLY A 59 3.94 2.76 2.56
N HIS A 60 4.39 3.75 3.33
CA HIS A 60 5.70 4.38 3.11
C HIS A 60 6.86 3.43 3.36
N ASN A 61 6.76 2.60 4.40
CA ASN A 61 7.78 1.61 4.72
C ASN A 61 7.87 0.54 3.63
N GLU A 62 6.73 0.01 3.15
CA GLU A 62 6.73 -0.97 2.06
C GLU A 62 7.33 -0.42 0.77
N PHE A 63 6.97 0.82 0.39
CA PHE A 63 7.57 1.43 -0.79
C PHE A 63 9.08 1.66 -0.63
N ARG A 64 9.53 2.01 0.59
CA ARG A 64 10.97 2.15 0.89
C ARG A 64 11.69 0.80 0.82
N ASN A 65 11.09 -0.27 1.33
CA ASN A 65 11.65 -1.62 1.25
C ASN A 65 11.80 -2.06 -0.21
N ALA A 66 10.75 -1.86 -1.02
CA ALA A 66 10.80 -2.15 -2.45
C ALA A 66 11.91 -1.35 -3.19
N LEU A 67 12.15 -0.09 -2.79
CA LEU A 67 13.27 0.70 -3.32
C LEU A 67 14.62 0.10 -2.91
N ILE A 68 14.78 -0.30 -1.65
CA ILE A 68 16.02 -0.91 -1.14
C ILE A 68 16.31 -2.21 -1.91
N GLU A 69 15.32 -3.08 -2.05
CA GLU A 69 15.42 -4.33 -2.81
C GLU A 69 15.74 -4.11 -4.30
N ALA A 70 15.40 -2.94 -4.83
CA ALA A 70 15.65 -2.52 -6.20
C ALA A 70 16.90 -1.66 -6.37
N ASP A 71 17.83 -1.67 -5.41
CA ASP A 71 19.06 -0.86 -5.45
C ASP A 71 18.76 0.65 -5.69
N ASN A 72 17.70 1.15 -5.05
CA ASN A 72 17.12 2.49 -5.22
C ASN A 72 16.61 2.80 -6.64
N ASN A 73 16.50 1.81 -7.53
CA ASN A 73 15.88 1.97 -8.83
C ASN A 73 14.36 1.99 -8.72
N ARG A 74 13.78 3.19 -8.78
CA ARG A 74 12.34 3.42 -8.68
C ARG A 74 11.51 2.65 -9.71
N PHE A 75 11.99 2.55 -10.95
CA PHE A 75 11.26 1.85 -12.01
C PHE A 75 11.17 0.35 -11.70
N GLN A 76 12.28 -0.26 -11.29
CA GLN A 76 12.33 -1.68 -10.90
C GLN A 76 11.50 -1.96 -9.65
N ALA A 77 11.50 -1.06 -8.65
CA ALA A 77 10.64 -1.18 -7.48
C ALA A 77 9.15 -1.18 -7.86
N ILE A 78 8.73 -0.28 -8.75
CA ILE A 78 7.35 -0.21 -9.23
C ILE A 78 6.96 -1.49 -9.99
N LEU A 79 7.82 -1.98 -10.89
CA LEU A 79 7.56 -3.21 -11.63
C LEU A 79 7.36 -4.40 -10.71
N ARG A 80 8.17 -4.54 -9.66
CA ARG A 80 8.02 -5.62 -8.67
C ARG A 80 6.71 -5.53 -7.90
N LEU A 81 6.32 -4.33 -7.48
CA LEU A 81 5.04 -4.12 -6.81
C LEU A 81 3.85 -4.44 -7.72
N GLN A 82 3.94 -4.13 -9.02
CA GLN A 82 2.92 -4.49 -10.00
C GLN A 82 2.80 -6.02 -10.15
N GLN A 83 3.94 -6.73 -10.28
CA GLN A 83 3.97 -8.20 -10.35
C GLN A 83 3.38 -8.85 -9.08
N LEU A 84 3.66 -8.28 -7.91
CA LEU A 84 3.11 -8.75 -6.64
C LEU A 84 1.57 -8.62 -6.61
N ALA A 85 1.02 -7.54 -7.13
CA ALA A 85 -0.43 -7.36 -7.24
C ALA A 85 -1.08 -8.34 -8.24
N GLU A 86 -0.41 -8.60 -9.37
CA GLU A 86 -0.90 -9.48 -10.43
C GLU A 86 -0.90 -10.96 -10.02
N SER A 87 0.17 -11.43 -9.34
CA SER A 87 0.24 -12.80 -8.84
C SER A 87 -0.92 -13.17 -7.91
N ARG A 88 -1.43 -12.20 -7.12
CA ARG A 88 -2.62 -12.41 -6.28
C ARG A 88 -3.92 -12.50 -7.05
N THR A 89 -4.03 -11.76 -8.16
CA THR A 89 -5.24 -11.81 -8.99
C THR A 89 -5.42 -13.20 -9.60
N GLN A 90 -4.31 -13.93 -9.85
CA GLN A 90 -4.33 -15.28 -10.40
C GLN A 90 -4.59 -16.38 -9.35
N GLU A 91 -4.16 -16.19 -8.10
CA GLU A 91 -4.46 -17.14 -7.00
C GLU A 91 -5.94 -17.11 -6.56
N ALA A 92 -6.64 -16.00 -6.83
CA ALA A 92 -8.04 -15.80 -6.43
C ALA A 92 -9.07 -16.15 -7.52
N ALA A 93 -8.61 -16.57 -8.72
CA ALA A 93 -9.42 -16.98 -9.87
C ALA A 93 -9.47 -18.51 -9.98
#